data_AF-A0AAD5GQF2-F1
#
_entry.id   AF-A0AAD5GQF2-F1
#
_cell.length_a   1.000
_cell.length_b   1.000
_cell.length_c   1.000
_cell.angle_alpha   90.00
_cell.angle_beta   90.00
_cell.angle_gamma   90.00
#
_symmetry.space_group_name_H-M   'P 1'
#
loop_
_entity.id
_entity.type
_entity.pdbx_description
1 polymer ?
#
loop_
_entity_poly.entity_id
_entity_poly.type
_entity_poly.pdbx_seq_one_letter_code
_entity_poly.pdbx_strand_id
1 'polypeptide(L)'
;MHCKKGKWINDNAAHAWNKIDKEYSSSLCSGGDEMVVNQIECLKKALGSRRSHIRGVGRVLKSVTPNIFPNENRDEEEERWQRQERAIEELRQDNASLRAQINQFFKLFPGMSTQLDVEDGREDDQEDDPEDDEFM
;
A
#
# COMPACT_ATOMS: atom_id res chain seq x y z
N MET A 1 -15.45 -12.22 -20.75
CA MET A 1 -16.55 -11.64 -21.55
C MET A 1 -15.97 -10.63 -22.52
N HIS A 2 -16.03 -10.89 -23.82
CA HIS A 2 -15.51 -9.98 -24.84
C HIS A 2 -16.64 -9.09 -25.38
N CYS A 3 -16.67 -7.81 -25.00
CA CYS A 3 -17.57 -6.83 -25.61
C CYS A 3 -16.94 -6.31 -26.92
N LYS A 4 -17.73 -6.28 -28.00
CA LYS A 4 -17.29 -5.69 -29.28
C LYS A 4 -17.20 -4.17 -29.11
N LYS A 5 -16.13 -3.56 -29.63
CA LYS A 5 -15.89 -2.11 -29.57
C LYS A 5 -17.12 -1.34 -30.06
N GLY A 6 -17.63 -0.43 -29.24
CA GLY A 6 -18.81 0.39 -29.55
C GLY A 6 -20.17 -0.21 -29.20
N LYS A 7 -20.24 -1.41 -28.61
CA LYS A 7 -21.50 -2.00 -28.13
C LYS A 7 -21.54 -2.07 -26.61
N TRP A 8 -22.68 -1.70 -26.03
CA TRP A 8 -22.95 -1.88 -24.61
C TRP A 8 -22.89 -3.36 -24.21
N ILE A 9 -22.39 -3.63 -23.00
CA ILE A 9 -22.25 -4.99 -22.47
C ILE A 9 -23.59 -5.72 -22.32
N ASN A 10 -24.67 -4.98 -22.06
CA ASN A 10 -26.05 -5.48 -22.02
C ASN A 10 -27.04 -4.33 -22.26
N ASP A 11 -28.30 -4.68 -22.46
CA ASP A 11 -29.37 -3.71 -22.73
C ASP A 11 -29.65 -2.78 -21.54
N ASN A 12 -29.42 -3.26 -20.31
CA ASN A 12 -29.56 -2.44 -19.11
C ASN A 12 -28.56 -1.28 -19.09
N ALA A 13 -27.31 -1.53 -19.51
CA ALA A 13 -26.28 -0.52 -19.63
C ALA A 13 -26.61 0.48 -20.74
N ALA A 14 -27.09 0.00 -21.89
CA ALA A 14 -27.55 0.86 -22.98
C ALA A 14 -28.70 1.78 -22.53
N HIS A 15 -29.69 1.21 -21.84
CA HIS A 15 -30.83 1.96 -21.33
C HIS A 15 -30.44 2.96 -20.23
N ALA A 16 -29.52 2.58 -19.34
CA ALA A 16 -28.98 3.50 -18.32
C ALA A 16 -28.23 4.67 -18.96
N TRP A 17 -27.44 4.41 -20.00
CA TRP A 17 -26.76 5.46 -20.76
C TRP A 17 -27.75 6.44 -21.39
N ASN A 18 -28.79 5.93 -22.07
CA ASN A 18 -29.82 6.77 -22.69
C ASN A 18 -30.53 7.68 -21.67
N LYS A 19 -30.73 7.21 -20.43
CA LYS A 19 -31.30 8.04 -19.35
C LYS A 19 -30.35 9.17 -18.93
N ILE A 20 -29.07 8.85 -18.76
CA ILE A 20 -28.05 9.84 -18.40
C ILE A 20 -27.94 10.91 -19.49
N ASP A 21 -27.86 10.49 -20.75
CA ASP A 21 -27.72 11.37 -21.90
C ASP A 21 -28.91 12.33 -22.05
N LYS A 22 -30.13 11.83 -21.83
CA LYS A 22 -31.35 12.63 -21.86
C LYS A 22 -31.40 13.68 -20.73
N GLU A 23 -31.06 13.29 -19.51
CA GLU A 23 -31.03 14.21 -18.36
C GLU A 23 -29.92 15.26 -18.48
N TYR A 24 -28.75 14.85 -18.98
CA TYR A 24 -27.64 15.76 -19.24
C TYR A 24 -28.02 16.80 -20.31
N SER A 25 -28.58 16.35 -21.44
CA SER A 25 -29.04 17.24 -22.51
C SER A 25 -30.13 18.20 -22.04
N SER A 26 -31.05 17.72 -21.21
CA SER A 26 -32.13 18.54 -20.64
C SER A 26 -31.59 19.58 -19.66
N SER A 27 -30.58 19.22 -18.85
CA SER A 27 -29.92 20.14 -17.92
C SER A 27 -29.07 21.18 -18.64
N LEU A 28 -28.49 20.82 -19.80
CA LEU A 28 -27.75 21.72 -20.67
C LEU A 28 -28.68 22.74 -21.36
N CYS A 29 -29.85 22.31 -21.82
CA CYS A 29 -30.83 23.22 -22.44
C CYS A 29 -31.58 24.11 -21.43
N SER A 30 -31.62 23.73 -20.16
CA SER A 30 -32.34 24.48 -19.12
C SER A 30 -31.46 25.51 -18.38
N GLY A 31 -30.13 25.38 -18.46
CA GLY A 31 -29.19 26.36 -17.93
C GLY A 31 -28.86 27.38 -19.02
N GLY A 32 -29.05 28.67 -18.76
CA GLY A 32 -28.49 29.70 -19.64
C GLY A 32 -26.97 29.55 -19.79
N ASP A 33 -26.41 30.27 -20.78
CA ASP A 33 -25.08 30.17 -21.42
C ASP A 33 -23.83 30.04 -20.50
N GLU A 34 -23.99 30.05 -19.17
CA GLU A 34 -22.89 30.06 -18.19
C GLU A 34 -23.11 29.10 -17.00
N MET A 35 -24.14 28.25 -17.01
CA MET A 35 -24.38 27.28 -15.94
C MET A 35 -23.59 25.99 -16.19
N VAL A 36 -22.55 25.74 -15.37
CA VAL A 36 -21.87 24.44 -15.33
C VAL A 36 -22.90 23.38 -14.91
N VAL A 37 -23.20 22.43 -15.80
CA VAL A 37 -24.13 21.33 -15.51
C VAL A 37 -23.62 20.54 -14.31
N ASN A 38 -24.43 20.48 -13.25
CA ASN A 38 -24.13 19.65 -12.09
C ASN A 38 -24.26 18.17 -12.46
N GLN A 39 -23.13 17.57 -12.88
CA GLN A 39 -23.07 16.20 -13.37
C GLN A 39 -23.54 15.19 -12.32
N ILE A 40 -23.25 15.43 -11.04
CA ILE A 40 -23.66 14.55 -9.94
C ILE A 40 -25.18 14.56 -9.79
N GLU A 41 -25.79 15.73 -9.86
CA GLU A 41 -27.25 15.86 -9.79
C GLU A 41 -27.93 15.23 -11.00
N CYS A 42 -27.37 15.41 -12.21
CA CYS A 42 -27.86 14.76 -13.43
C CYS A 42 -27.84 13.24 -13.29
N LEU A 43 -26.75 12.67 -12.78
CA LEU A 43 -26.64 11.23 -12.55
C LEU A 43 -27.63 10.74 -11.49
N LYS A 44 -27.84 11.51 -10.40
CA LYS A 44 -28.84 11.19 -9.36
C LYS A 44 -30.26 11.19 -9.92
N LYS A 45 -30.60 12.16 -10.79
CA LYS A 45 -31.90 12.23 -11.48
C LYS A 45 -32.07 11.08 -12.46
N ALA A 46 -31.07 10.80 -13.29
CA ALA A 46 -31.11 9.77 -14.32
C ALA A 46 -31.17 8.34 -13.77
N LEU A 47 -30.37 8.04 -12.75
CA LEU A 47 -30.19 6.69 -12.22
C LEU A 47 -30.96 6.46 -10.91
N GLY A 48 -31.53 7.52 -10.33
CA GLY A 48 -32.16 7.49 -9.02
C GLY A 48 -31.15 7.44 -7.86
N SER A 49 -31.67 7.57 -6.63
CA SER A 49 -30.87 7.32 -5.43
C SER A 49 -30.53 5.83 -5.36
N ARG A 50 -29.23 5.49 -5.40
CA ARG A 50 -28.79 4.09 -5.21
C ARG A 50 -29.15 3.66 -3.80
N ARG A 51 -30.26 2.93 -3.66
CA ARG A 51 -30.52 2.10 -2.48
C ARG A 51 -29.75 0.79 -2.62
N SER A 52 -28.44 0.85 -2.70
CA SER A 52 -27.65 -0.37 -2.55
C SER A 52 -27.72 -0.75 -1.08
N HIS A 53 -28.37 -1.88 -0.76
CA HIS A 53 -27.81 -2.71 0.29
C HIS A 53 -26.35 -2.93 -0.12
N ILE A 54 -25.41 -2.40 0.65
CA ILE A 54 -24.03 -2.85 0.57
C ILE A 54 -24.09 -4.33 0.93
N ARG A 55 -24.26 -5.19 -0.07
CA ARG A 55 -24.19 -6.64 0.09
C ARG A 55 -22.70 -6.93 0.28
N GLY A 56 -22.24 -6.77 1.53
CA GLY A 56 -20.81 -6.80 1.85
C GLY A 56 -20.38 -6.05 3.11
N VAL A 57 -21.28 -5.45 3.91
CA VAL A 57 -20.89 -4.98 5.25
C VAL A 57 -20.45 -6.22 6.05
N GLY A 58 -19.16 -6.37 6.28
CA GLY A 58 -18.55 -7.53 6.96
C GLY A 58 -17.47 -8.28 6.17
N ARG A 59 -17.30 -8.02 4.86
CA ARG A 59 -16.06 -8.42 4.17
C ARG A 59 -15.08 -7.27 4.29
N VAL A 60 -14.12 -7.41 5.19
CA VAL A 60 -12.89 -6.63 5.13
C VAL A 60 -12.29 -6.89 3.76
N LEU A 61 -12.31 -5.88 2.89
CA LEU A 61 -11.52 -5.88 1.66
C LEU A 61 -10.06 -6.01 2.09
N LYS A 62 -9.50 -7.22 1.95
CA LYS A 62 -8.04 -7.39 1.94
C LYS A 62 -7.57 -6.58 0.72
N SER A 63 -7.11 -5.36 0.98
CA SER A 63 -6.54 -4.37 0.04
C SER A 63 -7.23 -4.23 -1.32
N VAL A 64 -7.93 -3.10 -1.52
CA VAL A 64 -8.42 -2.62 -2.85
C VAL A 64 -7.27 -2.01 -3.66
N THR A 65 -6.10 -2.63 -3.64
CA THR A 65 -5.14 -2.42 -4.73
C THR A 65 -5.23 -3.71 -5.53
N PRO A 66 -6.04 -3.76 -6.61
CA PRO A 66 -5.81 -4.78 -7.62
C PRO A 66 -4.31 -4.73 -7.89
N ASN A 67 -3.60 -5.85 -7.78
CA ASN A 67 -2.18 -5.84 -8.09
C ASN A 67 -2.09 -5.55 -9.59
N ILE A 68 -1.97 -4.26 -9.95
CA ILE A 68 -2.00 -3.78 -11.34
C ILE A 68 -0.85 -4.41 -12.14
N PHE A 69 0.16 -4.91 -11.43
CA PHE A 69 1.24 -5.74 -11.94
C PHE A 69 1.34 -7.01 -11.08
N PRO A 70 0.66 -8.12 -11.44
CA PRO A 70 1.00 -9.39 -10.84
C PRO A 70 2.50 -9.61 -11.08
N ASN A 71 3.30 -9.59 -10.00
CA ASN A 71 4.72 -9.90 -10.09
C ASN A 71 4.85 -11.40 -10.36
N GLU A 72 5.03 -11.76 -11.63
CA GLU A 72 5.22 -13.14 -12.07
C GLU A 72 6.45 -13.80 -11.41
N ASN A 73 7.40 -12.99 -10.93
CA ASN A 73 8.64 -13.44 -10.30
C ASN A 73 8.59 -13.37 -8.77
N ARG A 74 7.41 -13.15 -8.17
CA ARG A 74 7.28 -13.02 -6.71
C ARG A 74 7.89 -14.20 -5.96
N ASP A 75 7.67 -15.42 -6.45
CA ASP A 75 8.18 -16.63 -5.81
C ASP A 75 9.72 -16.70 -5.91
N GLU A 76 10.30 -16.26 -7.04
CA GLU A 76 11.75 -16.21 -7.25
C GLU A 76 12.42 -15.13 -6.38
N GLU A 77 11.76 -13.99 -6.19
CA GLU A 77 12.21 -12.91 -5.31
C GLU A 77 12.14 -13.33 -3.84
N GLU A 78 11.06 -13.99 -3.42
CA GLU A 78 10.92 -14.56 -2.08
C GLU A 78 12.01 -15.61 -1.80
N GLU A 79 12.33 -16.48 -2.77
CA GLU A 79 13.45 -17.42 -2.63
C GLU A 79 14.82 -16.74 -2.53
N ARG A 80 15.06 -15.68 -3.33
CA ARG A 80 16.30 -14.89 -3.25
C ARG A 80 16.45 -14.23 -1.89
N TRP A 81 15.38 -13.62 -1.39
CA TRP A 81 15.34 -13.02 -0.06
C TRP A 81 15.68 -14.04 1.03
N GLN A 82 15.02 -15.22 1.01
CA GLN A 82 15.28 -16.27 1.99
C GLN A 82 16.70 -16.86 1.92
N ARG A 83 17.34 -16.89 0.74
CA ARG A 83 18.76 -17.27 0.62
C ARG A 83 19.66 -16.21 1.26
N GLN A 84 19.37 -14.93 1.01
CA GLN A 84 20.14 -13.82 1.58
C GLN A 84 20.01 -13.77 3.10
N GLU A 85 18.81 -13.96 3.63
CA GLU A 85 18.55 -13.96 5.07
C GLU A 85 19.29 -15.10 5.79
N ARG A 86 19.30 -16.30 5.19
CA ARG A 86 20.11 -17.43 5.69
C ARG A 86 21.60 -17.15 5.67
N ALA A 87 22.12 -16.55 4.60
CA ALA A 87 23.54 -16.22 4.50
C ALA A 87 23.95 -15.15 5.53
N ILE A 88 23.08 -14.17 5.81
CA ILE A 88 23.31 -13.17 6.86
C ILE A 88 23.33 -13.83 8.24
N GLU A 89 22.41 -14.75 8.51
CA GLU A 89 22.34 -15.45 9.79
C GLU A 89 23.56 -16.34 10.02
N GLU A 90 24.01 -17.07 8.99
CA GLU A 90 25.25 -17.85 9.04
C GLU A 90 26.47 -16.95 9.33
N LEU A 91 26.58 -15.81 8.63
CA LEU A 91 27.66 -14.85 8.86
C LEU A 91 27.64 -14.30 10.29
N ARG A 92 26.46 -14.04 10.85
CA ARG A 92 26.30 -13.58 12.25
C ARG A 92 26.76 -14.64 13.23
N GLN A 93 26.41 -15.90 13.00
CA GLN A 93 26.82 -17.01 13.84
C GLN A 93 28.34 -17.20 13.81
N ASP A 94 28.95 -17.13 12.61
CA ASP A 94 30.39 -17.21 12.44
C ASP A 94 31.12 -16.05 13.14
N ASN A 95 30.60 -14.83 12.99
CA ASN A 95 31.17 -13.66 13.65
C ASN A 95 31.13 -13.81 15.18
N ALA A 96 30.00 -14.28 15.72
CA ALA A 96 29.85 -14.53 17.15
C ALA A 96 30.81 -15.63 17.65
N SER A 97 30.98 -16.71 16.87
CA SER A 97 31.93 -17.79 17.17
C SER A 97 33.37 -17.30 17.18
N LEU A 98 33.78 -16.51 16.18
CA LEU A 98 35.11 -15.93 16.11
C LEU A 98 35.38 -14.97 17.28
N ARG A 99 34.41 -14.12 17.63
CA ARG A 99 34.50 -13.25 18.81
C ARG A 99 34.69 -14.05 20.09
N ALA A 100 33.97 -15.16 20.26
CA ALA A 100 34.12 -16.03 21.42
C ALA A 100 35.53 -16.66 21.49
N GLN A 101 36.06 -17.13 20.36
CA GLN A 101 37.41 -17.70 20.28
C GLN A 101 38.49 -16.66 20.59
N ILE A 102 38.36 -15.44 20.05
CA ILE A 102 39.26 -14.31 20.34
C ILE A 102 39.24 -13.98 21.84
N ASN A 103 38.05 -13.90 22.44
CA ASN A 103 37.91 -13.66 23.87
C ASN A 103 38.53 -14.77 24.73
N GLN A 104 38.43 -16.03 24.28
CA GLN A 104 39.09 -17.15 24.95
C GLN A 104 40.61 -17.07 24.83
N PHE A 105 41.13 -16.72 23.65
CA PHE A 105 42.56 -16.52 23.43
C PHE A 105 43.11 -15.43 24.36
N PHE A 106 42.42 -14.30 24.50
CA PHE A 106 42.81 -13.23 25.42
C PHE A 106 42.79 -13.64 26.89
N LYS A 107 41.87 -14.52 27.31
CA LYS A 107 41.87 -15.09 28.66
C LYS A 107 43.10 -15.97 28.92
N LEU A 108 43.60 -16.68 27.90
CA LEU A 108 44.76 -17.56 28.01
C LEU A 108 46.09 -16.79 27.91
N PHE A 109 46.09 -15.62 27.26
CA PHE A 109 47.27 -14.77 27.09
C PHE A 109 47.01 -13.34 27.57
N PRO A 110 46.91 -13.12 28.91
CA PRO A 110 46.69 -11.80 29.48
C PRO A 110 47.91 -10.90 29.24
N GLY A 111 47.82 -10.01 28.25
CA GLY A 111 48.91 -9.11 27.83
C GLY A 111 48.88 -8.74 26.35
N MET A 112 48.21 -9.53 25.51
CA MET A 112 47.81 -9.14 24.16
C MET A 112 46.40 -8.58 24.25
N SER A 113 46.19 -7.26 24.27
CA SER A 113 44.83 -6.70 24.27
C SER A 113 44.75 -5.59 23.22
N THR A 114 44.06 -5.88 22.12
CA THR A 114 43.51 -4.85 21.23
C THR A 114 42.00 -5.00 21.30
N GLN A 115 41.33 -4.04 21.96
CA GLN A 115 39.87 -3.94 21.99
C GLN A 115 39.35 -3.79 20.57
N LEU A 116 38.60 -4.79 20.09
CA LEU A 116 37.73 -4.66 18.93
C LEU A 116 36.33 -4.35 19.45
N ASP A 117 36.16 -3.17 20.03
CA ASP A 117 34.84 -2.60 20.34
C ASP A 117 34.34 -1.94 19.05
N VAL A 118 33.74 -2.72 18.17
CA VAL A 118 32.91 -2.18 17.09
C VAL A 118 31.49 -2.17 17.63
N GLU A 119 31.08 -1.00 18.13
CA GLU A 119 29.72 -0.69 18.53
C GLU A 119 28.76 -1.02 17.37
N ASP A 120 27.77 -1.85 17.68
CA ASP A 120 26.58 -2.02 16.88
C ASP A 120 25.88 -0.66 16.87
N GLY A 121 26.00 0.07 15.75
CA GLY A 121 25.42 1.40 15.57
C GLY A 121 23.90 1.35 15.70
N ARG A 122 23.41 1.48 16.93
CA ARG A 122 22.05 1.89 17.22
C ARG A 122 21.97 3.37 16.91
N GLU A 123 21.35 3.71 15.80
CA GLU A 123 20.78 5.04 15.59
C GLU A 123 19.65 5.18 16.60
N ASP A 124 19.98 5.69 17.79
CA ASP A 124 18.99 6.20 18.74
C ASP A 124 18.45 7.51 18.15
N ASP A 125 17.36 7.41 17.39
CA ASP A 125 16.48 8.54 17.09
C ASP A 125 15.90 9.05 18.42
N GLN A 126 16.60 9.98 19.05
CA GLN A 126 16.02 10.89 20.03
C GLN A 126 15.03 11.80 19.28
N GLU A 127 13.77 11.37 19.19
CA GLU A 127 12.68 12.31 18.98
C GLU A 127 12.56 13.15 20.26
N ASP A 128 13.03 14.40 20.15
CA ASP A 128 12.87 15.45 21.15
C ASP A 128 11.40 15.54 21.60
N ASP A 129 11.19 15.43 22.91
CA ASP A 129 9.95 15.71 23.64
C ASP A 129 9.78 17.22 23.78
N PRO A 130 8.84 17.90 23.08
CA PRO A 130 8.49 19.25 23.44
C PRO A 130 7.58 19.21 24.66
N GLU A 131 8.20 19.49 25.82
CA GLU A 131 7.54 19.75 27.09
C GLU A 131 6.29 20.64 26.91
N ASP A 132 5.16 20.15 27.43
CA ASP A 132 3.91 20.88 27.59
C ASP A 132 4.15 22.18 28.38
N ASP A 133 4.16 23.31 27.67
CA ASP A 133 4.10 24.65 28.26
C ASP A 133 2.72 24.85 28.94
N GLU A 134 2.66 24.47 30.22
CA GLU A 134 1.68 24.90 31.21
C GLU A 134 1.80 26.44 31.38
N PHE A 135 0.95 27.20 30.69
CA PHE A 135 0.82 28.65 30.93
C PHE A 135 -0.50 28.98 31.63
N MET A 136 -0.32 29.71 32.75
CA MET A 136 -1.30 30.31 33.67
C MET A 136 -2.52 30.99 33.04
#